data_AF-A0A349TBE1-F1
#
_entry.id   AF-A0A349TBE1-F1
#
_cell.length_a   1.000
_cell.length_b   1.000
_cell.length_c   1.000
_cell.angle_alpha   90.00
_cell.angle_beta   90.00
_cell.angle_gamma   90.00
#
_symmetry.space_group_name_H-M   'P 1'
#
loop_
_entity.id
_entity.type
_entity.pdbx_description
1 polymer ?
#
loop_
_entity_poly.entity_id
_entity_poly.type
_entity_poly.pdbx_seq_one_letter_code
_entity_poly.pdbx_strand_id
1 'polypeptide(L)'
;MGDQLTNALDGTRLNYTYSEMGAVIVQMSAGKLGFEWIDGPLKGQSGQGFDYRAREVGEGQYFVNLHELETRAFVTLYFDLNKGFACSSVLAAYATDAEQVLFHSASINSVEQL
;
A
#
# COMPACT_ATOMS: atom_id res chain seq x y z
N MET A 1 4.93 24.07 -11.57
CA MET A 1 5.73 23.13 -10.75
C MET A 1 5.14 21.77 -10.99
N GLY A 2 5.83 20.90 -11.71
CA GLY A 2 5.37 19.53 -11.91
C GLY A 2 5.55 18.76 -10.61
N ASP A 3 4.50 18.14 -10.10
CA ASP A 3 4.57 17.18 -8.99
C ASP A 3 5.62 16.13 -9.38
N GLN A 4 6.79 16.20 -8.74
CA GLN A 4 7.85 15.23 -8.97
C GLN A 4 7.37 13.92 -8.35
N LEU A 5 7.10 12.91 -9.17
CA LEU A 5 6.83 11.56 -8.68
C LEU A 5 8.07 11.12 -7.90
N THR A 6 7.91 10.94 -6.60
CA THR A 6 9.01 10.60 -5.70
C THR A 6 8.96 9.13 -5.33
N ASN A 7 10.12 8.49 -5.25
CA ASN A 7 10.25 7.26 -4.47
C ASN A 7 10.44 7.61 -2.98
N ALA A 8 9.60 8.49 -2.44
CA ALA A 8 9.78 9.06 -1.09
C ALA A 8 9.74 8.01 0.03
N LEU A 9 9.29 6.79 -0.28
CA LEU A 9 9.22 5.65 0.64
C LEU A 9 10.18 4.52 0.25
N ASP A 10 11.10 4.73 -0.71
CA ASP A 10 12.15 3.74 -0.98
C ASP A 10 13.01 3.54 0.26
N GLY A 11 13.31 2.28 0.57
CA GLY A 11 13.98 1.90 1.80
C GLY A 11 13.03 1.77 2.99
N THR A 12 11.71 1.87 2.81
CA THR A 12 10.76 1.75 3.93
C THR A 12 10.08 0.39 3.95
N ARG A 13 9.95 -0.17 5.16
CA ARG A 13 9.11 -1.34 5.46
C ARG A 13 8.04 -0.95 6.48
N LEU A 14 6.78 -1.16 6.13
CA LEU A 14 5.60 -0.85 6.93
C LEU A 14 4.91 -2.14 7.34
N ASN A 15 4.51 -2.24 8.59
CA ASN A 15 3.57 -3.25 9.07
C ASN A 15 2.30 -2.53 9.52
N TYR A 16 1.15 -2.90 8.97
CA TYR A 16 -0.13 -2.31 9.36
C TYR A 16 -1.27 -3.34 9.33
N THR A 17 -2.27 -3.12 10.17
CA THR A 17 -3.41 -4.02 10.36
C THR A 17 -4.71 -3.36 9.97
N TYR A 18 -5.43 -3.97 9.03
CA TYR A 18 -6.83 -3.65 8.77
C TYR A 18 -7.71 -4.39 9.77
N SER A 19 -8.73 -3.71 10.32
CA SER A 19 -9.60 -4.28 11.35
C SER A 19 -10.28 -5.60 10.94
N GLU A 20 -10.60 -5.77 9.66
CA GLU A 20 -11.36 -6.92 9.15
C GLU A 20 -10.53 -7.87 8.26
N MET A 21 -9.36 -7.44 7.79
CA MET A 21 -8.54 -8.21 6.84
C MET A 21 -7.28 -8.80 7.45
N GLY A 22 -6.85 -8.31 8.62
CA GLY A 22 -5.62 -8.73 9.27
C GLY A 22 -4.43 -7.85 8.91
N ALA A 23 -3.24 -8.35 9.22
CA ALA A 23 -1.99 -7.61 9.15
C ALA A 23 -1.24 -7.88 7.84
N VAL A 24 -0.69 -6.82 7.26
CA VAL A 24 0.12 -6.86 6.05
C VAL A 24 1.44 -6.13 6.28
N ILE A 25 2.50 -6.70 5.75
CA ILE A 25 3.80 -6.05 5.62
C ILE A 25 3.91 -5.55 4.19
N VAL A 26 4.29 -4.28 4.02
CA VAL A 26 4.64 -3.69 2.74
C VAL A 26 6.07 -3.23 2.77
N GLN A 27 6.82 -3.53 1.72
CA GLN A 27 8.20 -3.11 1.54
C GLN A 27 8.33 -2.33 0.24
N MET A 28 8.97 -1.17 0.30
CA MET A 28 9.22 -0.30 -0.85
C MET A 28 10.73 -0.12 -1.03
N SER A 29 11.24 -0.45 -2.21
CA SER A 29 12.66 -0.34 -2.54
C SER A 29 12.86 -0.25 -4.05
N ALA A 30 13.77 0.64 -4.47
CA ALA A 30 14.11 0.87 -5.88
C ALA A 30 12.87 1.11 -6.79
N GLY A 31 11.87 1.86 -6.29
CA GLY A 31 10.63 2.13 -7.01
C GLY A 31 9.68 0.93 -7.12
N LYS A 32 9.98 -0.16 -6.42
CA LYS A 32 9.17 -1.38 -6.38
C LYS A 32 8.52 -1.58 -5.02
N LEU A 33 7.27 -2.03 -5.03
CA LEU A 33 6.51 -2.42 -3.85
C LEU A 33 6.38 -3.95 -3.82
N GLY A 34 6.57 -4.51 -2.65
CA GLY A 34 6.17 -5.88 -2.31
C GLY A 34 5.31 -5.90 -1.06
N PHE A 35 4.50 -6.94 -0.92
CA PHE A 35 3.64 -7.15 0.25
C PHE A 35 3.57 -8.61 0.67
N GLU A 36 3.27 -8.83 1.94
CA GLU A 36 2.94 -10.14 2.50
C GLU A 36 1.86 -9.97 3.58
N TRP A 37 0.77 -10.71 3.46
CA TRP A 37 -0.23 -10.82 4.51
C TRP A 37 0.26 -11.80 5.57
N ILE A 38 0.52 -11.30 6.78
CA ILE A 38 1.08 -12.08 7.89
C ILE A 38 0.02 -12.59 8.87
N ASP A 39 -1.19 -12.03 8.81
CA ASP A 39 -2.33 -12.42 9.62
C ASP A 39 -3.67 -12.20 8.89
N GLY A 40 -4.75 -12.81 9.40
CA GLY A 40 -6.10 -12.69 8.86
C GLY A 40 -6.42 -13.68 7.72
N PRO A 41 -7.58 -13.51 7.05
CA PRO A 41 -8.06 -14.45 6.02
C PRO A 41 -7.13 -14.59 4.80
N LEU A 42 -6.29 -13.58 4.56
CA LEU A 42 -5.35 -13.54 3.42
C LEU A 42 -3.94 -14.01 3.81
N LYS A 43 -3.73 -14.49 5.04
CA LYS A 43 -2.41 -14.88 5.54
C LYS A 43 -1.67 -15.82 4.57
N GLY A 44 -0.40 -15.52 4.30
CA GLY A 44 0.47 -16.26 3.39
C GLY A 44 0.37 -15.80 1.94
N GLN A 45 -0.58 -14.93 1.58
CA GLN A 45 -0.60 -14.30 0.27
C GLN A 45 0.45 -13.18 0.21
N SER A 46 1.18 -13.12 -0.90
CA SER A 46 2.24 -12.14 -1.12
C SER A 46 2.38 -11.78 -2.59
N GLY A 47 3.05 -10.68 -2.85
CA GLY A 47 3.41 -10.23 -4.18
C GLY A 47 4.60 -9.29 -4.13
N GLN A 48 5.33 -9.15 -5.23
CA GLN A 48 6.53 -8.32 -5.29
C GLN A 48 6.77 -7.75 -6.68
N GLY A 49 7.55 -6.67 -6.76
CA GLY A 49 8.00 -6.10 -8.03
C GLY A 49 6.99 -5.15 -8.68
N PHE A 50 5.96 -4.72 -7.96
CA PHE A 50 4.97 -3.78 -8.45
C PHE A 50 5.56 -2.38 -8.55
N ASP A 51 5.46 -1.75 -9.72
CA ASP A 51 5.78 -0.34 -9.85
C ASP A 51 4.82 0.48 -8.99
N TYR A 52 5.38 1.25 -8.06
CA TYR A 52 4.61 2.17 -7.25
C TYR A 52 5.06 3.61 -7.49
N ARG A 53 4.19 4.54 -7.15
CA ARG A 53 4.52 5.97 -7.10
C ARG A 53 4.13 6.47 -5.73
N ALA A 54 4.99 7.28 -5.13
CA ALA A 54 4.67 7.96 -3.89
C ALA A 54 4.78 9.48 -4.06
N ARG A 55 4.03 10.21 -3.25
CA ARG A 55 4.25 11.63 -3.01
C ARG A 55 3.99 11.94 -1.55
N GLU A 56 4.84 12.79 -0.99
CA GLU A 56 4.56 13.42 0.29
C GLU A 56 3.50 14.53 0.08
N VAL A 57 2.48 14.56 0.94
CA VAL A 57 1.39 15.56 0.90
C VAL A 57 1.28 16.40 2.16
N GLY A 58 2.10 16.06 3.16
CA GLY A 58 2.28 16.75 4.43
C GLY A 58 3.44 16.07 5.15
N GLU A 59 4.01 16.71 6.17
CA GLU A 59 5.12 16.13 6.93
C GLU A 59 4.75 14.73 7.46
N GLY A 60 5.46 13.71 7.00
CA GLY A 60 5.20 12.30 7.38
C GLY A 60 3.90 11.72 6.82
N GLN A 61 3.29 12.37 5.81
CA GLN A 61 2.05 11.96 5.17
C GLN A 61 2.26 11.69 3.69
N TYR A 62 1.88 10.49 3.24
CA TYR A 62 2.18 10.03 1.89
C TYR A 62 0.95 9.47 1.19
N PHE A 63 0.79 9.81 -0.09
CA PHE A 63 -0.02 9.01 -1.00
C PHE A 63 0.87 8.07 -1.79
N VAL A 64 0.43 6.83 -1.91
CA VAL A 64 1.03 5.80 -2.77
C VAL A 64 -0.03 5.31 -3.74
N ASN A 65 0.33 5.08 -5.00
CA ASN A 65 -0.49 4.27 -5.88
C ASN A 65 0.33 3.25 -6.65
N LEU A 66 -0.34 2.18 -7.06
CA LEU A 66 0.19 1.18 -7.98
C LEU A 66 -0.94 0.67 -8.88
N HIS A 67 -0.57 0.28 -10.09
CA HIS A 67 -1.47 -0.30 -11.08
C HIS A 67 -0.92 -1.67 -11.47
N GLU A 68 -1.59 -2.72 -11.00
CA GLU A 68 -1.26 -4.11 -11.32
C GLU A 68 -2.13 -4.56 -12.49
N LEU A 69 -1.53 -4.63 -13.69
CA LEU A 69 -2.25 -4.95 -14.92
C LEU A 69 -2.69 -6.42 -14.99
N GLU A 70 -1.91 -7.33 -14.39
CA GLU A 70 -2.19 -8.77 -14.46
C GLU A 70 -3.44 -9.16 -13.69
N THR A 71 -3.60 -8.65 -12.47
CA THR A 71 -4.78 -8.86 -11.61
C THR A 71 -5.88 -7.84 -11.85
N ARG A 72 -5.61 -6.83 -12.70
CA ARG A 72 -6.51 -5.70 -12.96
C ARG A 72 -6.88 -4.98 -11.67
N ALA A 73 -5.86 -4.59 -10.91
CA ALA A 73 -6.02 -3.88 -9.66
C ALA A 73 -5.40 -2.48 -9.72
N PHE A 74 -6.12 -1.48 -9.22
CA PHE A 74 -5.57 -0.17 -8.93
C PHE A 74 -5.68 0.08 -7.43
N VAL A 75 -4.54 0.25 -6.77
CA VAL A 75 -4.47 0.45 -5.32
C VAL A 75 -3.97 1.86 -5.05
N THR A 76 -4.68 2.59 -4.21
CA THR A 76 -4.21 3.83 -3.60
C THR A 76 -4.09 3.60 -2.10
N LEU A 77 -2.95 3.97 -1.52
CA LEU A 77 -2.70 3.95 -0.09
C LEU A 77 -2.43 5.38 0.37
N TYR A 78 -2.92 5.71 1.55
CA TYR A 78 -2.56 6.89 2.30
C TYR A 78 -1.91 6.44 3.60
N PHE A 79 -0.76 7.02 3.93
CA PHE A 79 -0.05 6.79 5.17
C PHE A 79 0.11 8.11 5.92
N ASP A 80 -0.28 8.15 7.19
CA ASP A 80 0.08 9.19 8.16
C ASP A 80 0.95 8.53 9.23
N LEU A 81 2.27 8.62 9.04
CA LEU A 81 3.24 7.93 9.90
C LEU A 81 3.27 8.52 11.31
N ASN A 82 2.99 9.82 11.43
CA ASN A 82 2.95 10.53 12.72
C ASN A 82 1.78 10.07 13.59
N LYS A 83 0.65 9.71 12.96
CA LYS A 83 -0.54 9.22 13.67
C LYS A 83 -0.65 7.70 13.72
N GLY A 84 0.26 6.99 13.08
CA GLY A 84 0.18 5.53 12.95
C GLY A 84 -1.09 5.09 12.21
N PHE A 85 -1.50 5.83 11.18
CA PHE A 85 -2.76 5.62 10.46
C PHE A 85 -2.50 5.33 8.99
N ALA A 86 -3.24 4.37 8.44
CA ALA A 86 -3.25 4.08 7.02
C ALA A 86 -4.69 3.99 6.50
N CYS A 87 -4.88 4.29 5.22
CA CYS A 87 -6.13 4.06 4.52
C CYS A 87 -5.85 3.57 3.11
N SER A 88 -6.71 2.70 2.59
CA SER A 88 -6.63 2.20 1.23
C SER A 88 -7.93 2.41 0.47
N SER A 89 -7.79 2.68 -0.82
CA SER A 89 -8.86 2.65 -1.82
C SER A 89 -8.40 1.74 -2.94
N VAL A 90 -9.15 0.68 -3.21
CA VAL A 90 -8.79 -0.33 -4.21
C VAL A 90 -9.94 -0.54 -5.19
N LEU A 91 -9.62 -0.49 -6.47
CA LEU A 91 -10.44 -1.07 -7.52
C LEU A 91 -9.78 -2.41 -7.91
N ALA A 92 -10.37 -3.52 -7.47
CA ALA A 92 -9.84 -4.85 -7.69
C ALA A 92 -10.57 -5.55 -8.85
N ALA A 93 -9.84 -6.37 -9.62
CA ALA A 93 -10.36 -7.20 -10.70
C ALA A 93 -11.25 -6.44 -11.69
N TYR A 94 -10.88 -5.21 -12.07
CA TYR A 94 -11.74 -4.36 -12.89
C TYR A 94 -12.03 -4.98 -14.26
N ALA A 95 -13.22 -4.68 -14.79
CA ALA A 95 -13.72 -5.25 -16.04
C ALA A 95 -13.78 -6.79 -16.02
N THR A 96 -14.13 -7.37 -14.87
CA THR A 96 -14.46 -8.80 -14.69
C THR A 96 -15.71 -8.94 -13.82
N ASP A 97 -16.31 -10.13 -13.77
CA ASP A 97 -17.46 -10.41 -12.89
C ASP A 97 -17.11 -10.40 -11.38
N ALA A 98 -15.81 -10.36 -11.05
CA ALA A 98 -15.30 -10.30 -9.68
C ALA A 98 -14.86 -8.89 -9.26
N GLU A 99 -15.22 -7.85 -10.02
CA GLU A 99 -14.86 -6.46 -9.71
C GLU A 99 -15.34 -6.04 -8.31
N GLN A 100 -14.44 -5.45 -7.54
CA GLN A 100 -14.73 -4.97 -6.19
C GLN A 100 -14.14 -3.58 -5.96
N VAL A 101 -14.88 -2.74 -5.25
CA VAL A 101 -14.40 -1.47 -4.71
C VAL A 101 -14.22 -1.64 -3.22
N LEU A 102 -12.98 -1.54 -2.76
CA LEU A 102 -12.62 -1.72 -1.35
C LEU A 102 -12.12 -0.39 -0.79
N PHE A 103 -12.56 -0.06 0.42
CA PHE A 103 -12.16 1.17 1.11
C PHE A 103 -12.02 0.89 2.60
N HIS A 104 -10.77 0.83 3.08
CA HIS A 104 -10.47 0.36 4.43
C HIS A 104 -9.49 1.28 5.15
N SER A 105 -9.64 1.37 6.46
CA SER A 105 -8.66 1.97 7.36
C SER A 105 -7.81 0.89 8.03
N ALA A 106 -6.57 1.23 8.34
CA ALA A 106 -5.65 0.39 9.09
C ALA A 106 -4.87 1.21 10.12
N SER A 107 -4.40 0.52 11.14
CA SER A 107 -3.44 1.05 12.11
C SER A 107 -2.04 0.59 11.73
N ILE A 108 -1.08 1.51 11.70
CA ILE A 108 0.33 1.20 11.46
C ILE A 108 0.93 0.68 12.78
N ASN A 109 1.48 -0.52 12.73
CA ASN A 109 2.11 -1.20 13.86
C ASN A 109 3.59 -0.83 13.97
N SER A 110 4.29 -0.72 12.83
CA SER A 110 5.70 -0.33 12.79
C SER A 110 6.11 0.26 11.44
N VAL A 111 7.16 1.08 11.48
CA VAL A 111 7.87 1.64 10.33
C VAL A 111 9.36 1.37 10.53
N GLU A 112 10.00 0.76 9.55
CA GLU A 112 11.43 0.44 9.55
C GLU A 112 12.09 1.07 8.31
N GLN A 113 13.29 1.60 8.48
CA GLN A 113 14.16 2.03 7.39
C GLN A 113 15.18 0.90 7.12
N LEU A 114 15.37 0.54 5.85
CA LEU A 114 16.18 -0.58 5.36
C LEU A 114 17.58 -0.16 4.91
#